data_AF-A0AAN8R4P2-F1
#
_entry.id   AF-A0AAN8R4P2-F1
#
_cell.length_a   1.000
_cell.length_b   1.000
_cell.length_c   1.000
_cell.angle_alpha   90.00
_cell.angle_beta   90.00
_cell.angle_gamma   90.00
#
_symmetry.space_group_name_H-M   'P 1'
#
loop_
_entity.id
_entity.type
_entity.pdbx_description
1 polymer ?
#
loop_
_entity_poly.entity_id
_entity_poly.type
_entity_poly.pdbx_seq_one_letter_code
_entity_poly.pdbx_strand_id
1 'polypeptide(L)'
;MGDFSNLPQEQLLEWINANTMANAVFAGSMPTMASVKLSTGRAIVNHPHYEDTWQRERTKLVYTMYSHKPAKEIKRNLMQLQADYFILEDSWCNQRSRPGCSMPKIWDVEDQENRGKLPLCSLLSIDSWPHFTTMFENKVYKVLKIPKAAKYDL
;
A
#
# COMPACT_ATOMS: atom_id res chain seq x y z
N MET A 1 6.42 -19.47 -25.65
CA MET A 1 5.47 -18.70 -24.82
C MET A 1 5.75 -19.06 -23.37
N GLY A 2 6.21 -18.11 -22.57
CA GLY A 2 6.43 -18.31 -21.14
C GLY A 2 5.12 -18.06 -20.41
N ASP A 3 4.55 -19.10 -19.82
CA ASP A 3 3.35 -19.00 -19.00
C ASP A 3 3.79 -18.52 -17.60
N PHE A 4 3.88 -17.20 -17.43
CA PHE A 4 4.06 -16.60 -16.11
C PHE A 4 2.70 -16.53 -15.43
N SER A 5 2.22 -17.66 -14.90
CA SER A 5 1.02 -17.67 -14.07
C SER A 5 1.37 -17.12 -12.68
N ASN A 6 0.87 -15.92 -12.37
CA ASN A 6 0.94 -15.36 -11.03
C ASN A 6 -0.46 -15.42 -10.42
N LEU A 7 -0.86 -16.62 -10.03
CA LEU A 7 -2.20 -16.88 -9.49
C LEU A 7 -2.61 -15.91 -8.36
N PRO A 8 -1.75 -15.59 -7.37
CA PRO A 8 -2.11 -14.58 -6.36
C PRO A 8 -2.41 -13.19 -6.95
N GLN A 9 -1.69 -12.77 -7.98
CA GLN A 9 -1.92 -11.49 -8.63
C GLN A 9 -3.17 -11.52 -9.51
N GLU A 10 -3.41 -12.61 -10.25
CA GLU A 10 -4.64 -12.80 -11.03
C GLU A 10 -5.88 -12.73 -10.13
N GLN A 11 -5.88 -13.45 -9.00
CA GLN A 11 -6.96 -13.40 -8.01
C GLN A 11 -7.23 -11.99 -7.48
N LEU A 12 -6.17 -11.23 -7.21
CA LEU A 12 -6.28 -9.83 -6.78
C LEU A 12 -6.95 -8.98 -7.86
N LEU A 13 -6.51 -9.09 -9.12
CA LEU A 13 -7.01 -8.29 -10.23
C LEU A 13 -8.46 -8.63 -10.57
N GLU A 14 -8.83 -9.92 -10.53
CA GLU A 14 -10.21 -10.39 -10.68
C GLU A 14 -11.10 -9.85 -9.54
N TRP A 15 -10.62 -9.91 -8.30
CA TRP A 15 -11.35 -9.37 -7.17
C TRP A 15 -11.59 -7.87 -7.31
N ILE A 16 -10.57 -7.10 -7.71
CA ILE A 16 -10.70 -5.65 -7.97
C ILE A 16 -11.76 -5.41 -9.05
N ASN A 17 -11.73 -6.19 -10.14
CA ASN A 17 -12.68 -6.08 -11.24
C ASN A 17 -14.13 -6.30 -10.79
N ALA A 18 -14.37 -7.33 -9.98
CA ALA A 18 -15.70 -7.74 -9.55
C ALA A 18 -16.26 -6.93 -8.36
N ASN A 19 -15.40 -6.42 -7.47
CA ASN A 19 -15.83 -5.93 -6.14
C ASN A 19 -15.58 -4.43 -5.91
N THR A 20 -15.01 -3.71 -6.88
CA THR A 20 -14.74 -2.27 -6.73
C THR A 20 -15.36 -1.44 -7.86
N MET A 21 -15.78 -0.23 -7.51
CA MET A 21 -16.30 0.75 -8.47
C MET A 21 -15.22 1.12 -9.50
N ALA A 22 -15.63 1.46 -10.72
CA ALA A 22 -14.71 1.83 -11.79
C ALA A 22 -13.85 3.07 -11.47
N ASN A 23 -14.35 3.96 -10.61
CA ASN A 23 -13.65 5.16 -10.15
C ASN A 23 -12.86 4.96 -8.83
N ALA A 24 -12.76 3.73 -8.31
CA ALA A 24 -12.00 3.46 -7.11
C ALA A 24 -10.51 3.77 -7.32
N VAL A 25 -9.89 4.37 -6.30
CA VAL A 25 -8.48 4.77 -6.31
C VAL A 25 -7.65 3.84 -5.42
N PHE A 26 -6.57 3.30 -5.97
CA PHE A 26 -5.69 2.36 -5.28
C PHE A 26 -4.31 2.95 -4.98
N ALA A 27 -3.75 2.58 -3.84
CA ALA A 27 -2.37 2.84 -3.45
C ALA A 27 -1.65 1.52 -3.11
N GLY A 28 -0.34 1.47 -3.30
CA GLY A 28 0.47 0.28 -2.98
C GLY A 28 1.85 0.36 -3.61
N SER A 29 2.54 -0.78 -3.73
CA SER A 29 3.83 -0.82 -4.41
C SER A 29 3.67 -0.47 -5.89
N MET A 30 4.65 0.23 -6.47
CA MET A 30 4.57 0.64 -7.88
C MET A 30 4.38 -0.53 -8.86
N PRO A 31 5.07 -1.69 -8.70
CA PRO A 31 4.86 -2.82 -9.60
C PRO A 31 3.40 -3.32 -9.58
N THR A 32 2.81 -3.44 -8.38
CA THR A 32 1.42 -3.86 -8.25
C THR A 32 0.46 -2.80 -8.79
N MET A 33 0.72 -1.52 -8.57
CA MET A 33 -0.09 -0.43 -9.13
C MET A 33 -0.08 -0.42 -10.67
N ALA A 34 1.05 -0.73 -11.30
CA ALA A 34 1.12 -0.86 -12.76
C ALA A 34 0.17 -1.97 -13.26
N SER A 35 0.19 -3.15 -12.63
CA SER A 35 -0.73 -4.25 -12.96
C SER A 35 -2.19 -3.88 -12.73
N VAL A 36 -2.51 -3.22 -11.61
CA VAL A 36 -3.87 -2.72 -11.33
C VAL A 36 -4.32 -1.77 -12.44
N LYS A 37 -3.49 -0.79 -12.79
CA LYS A 37 -3.85 0.20 -13.82
C LYS A 37 -4.11 -0.46 -15.18
N LEU A 38 -3.22 -1.35 -15.62
CA LEU A 38 -3.28 -1.96 -16.96
C LEU A 38 -4.38 -3.01 -17.08
N SER A 39 -4.62 -3.82 -16.05
CA SER A 39 -5.56 -4.94 -16.12
C SER A 39 -6.97 -4.60 -15.66
N THR A 40 -7.15 -3.52 -14.89
CA THR A 40 -8.46 -3.16 -14.30
C THR A 40 -8.92 -1.76 -14.69
N GLY A 41 -8.02 -0.89 -15.18
CA GLY A 41 -8.34 0.50 -15.52
C GLY A 41 -8.51 1.46 -14.34
N ARG A 42 -8.50 0.97 -13.08
CA ARG A 42 -8.69 1.79 -11.88
C ARG A 42 -7.61 2.86 -11.74
N ALA A 43 -7.95 3.95 -11.08
CA ALA A 43 -6.99 5.01 -10.78
C ALA A 43 -5.97 4.52 -9.73
N ILE A 44 -4.72 4.95 -9.87
CA ILE A 44 -3.63 4.63 -8.95
C ILE A 44 -3.00 5.91 -8.41
N VAL A 45 -2.56 5.89 -7.15
CA VAL A 45 -2.04 7.08 -6.48
C VAL A 45 -0.61 7.42 -6.87
N ASN A 46 0.24 6.39 -6.97
CA ASN A 46 1.66 6.52 -7.26
C ASN A 46 1.99 5.84 -8.60
N HIS A 47 2.56 6.62 -9.51
CA HIS A 47 3.09 6.14 -10.79
C HIS A 47 4.63 6.22 -10.77
N PRO A 48 5.37 5.27 -11.38
CA PRO A 48 6.83 5.24 -11.42
C PRO A 48 7.47 6.33 -12.30
N HIS A 49 7.03 7.59 -12.22
CA HIS A 49 7.76 8.71 -12.80
C HIS A 49 8.74 9.26 -11.78
N TYR A 50 9.93 8.67 -11.78
CA TYR A 50 10.98 9.08 -10.88
C TYR A 50 11.57 10.43 -11.24
N GLU A 51 11.24 11.11 -12.34
CA GLU A 51 11.86 12.41 -12.66
C GLU A 51 11.07 13.60 -12.09
N ASP A 52 9.80 13.39 -11.76
CA ASP A 52 8.90 14.41 -11.26
C ASP A 52 8.91 14.46 -9.72
N THR A 53 9.20 15.63 -9.16
CA THR A 53 9.32 15.82 -7.71
C THR A 53 7.99 15.59 -6.98
N TRP A 54 6.88 16.05 -7.54
CA TRP A 54 5.56 15.89 -6.96
C TRP A 54 5.14 14.41 -6.92
N GLN A 55 5.44 13.64 -7.97
CA GLN A 55 5.17 12.20 -8.00
C GLN A 55 6.04 11.42 -7.01
N ARG A 56 7.31 11.83 -6.81
CA ARG A 56 8.17 11.27 -5.75
C ARG A 56 7.59 11.52 -4.37
N GLU A 57 7.11 12.73 -4.08
CA GLU A 57 6.53 13.07 -2.78
C GLU A 57 5.27 12.26 -2.49
N ARG A 58 4.36 12.14 -3.47
CA ARG A 58 3.17 11.27 -3.36
C ARG A 58 3.55 9.82 -3.11
N THR A 59 4.54 9.32 -3.84
CA THR A 59 5.07 7.98 -3.62
C THR A 59 5.62 7.83 -2.21
N LYS A 60 6.40 8.79 -1.71
CA LYS A 60 6.95 8.76 -0.36
C LYS A 60 5.83 8.63 0.67
N LEU A 61 4.73 9.37 0.51
CA LEU A 61 3.54 9.26 1.36
C LEU A 61 2.90 7.86 1.29
N VAL A 62 2.74 7.25 0.11
CA VAL A 62 2.25 5.86 -0.02
C VAL A 62 3.17 4.88 0.72
N TYR A 63 4.48 5.02 0.53
CA TYR A 63 5.47 4.12 1.12
C TYR A 63 5.69 4.34 2.63
N THR A 64 5.12 5.40 3.23
CA THR A 64 5.09 5.52 4.70
C THR A 64 4.39 4.32 5.35
N MET A 65 3.55 3.58 4.63
CA MET A 65 2.98 2.31 5.10
C MET A 65 4.05 1.34 5.66
N TYR A 66 5.22 1.30 5.04
CA TYR A 66 6.33 0.40 5.43
C TYR A 66 7.26 1.01 6.49
N SER A 67 6.93 2.20 6.99
CA SER A 67 7.68 2.86 8.05
C SER A 67 7.22 2.42 9.44
N HIS A 68 7.83 3.04 10.44
CA HIS A 68 7.52 2.86 11.86
C HIS A 68 6.47 3.86 12.38
N LYS A 69 5.88 4.67 11.50
CA LYS A 69 4.89 5.68 11.84
C LYS A 69 3.58 5.06 12.35
N PRO A 70 2.83 5.76 13.22
CA PRO A 70 1.56 5.26 13.71
C PRO A 70 0.50 5.20 12.61
N ALA A 71 -0.39 4.21 12.71
CA ALA A 71 -1.47 3.98 11.75
C ALA A 71 -2.36 5.20 11.49
N LYS A 72 -2.59 6.03 12.51
CA LYS A 72 -3.37 7.28 12.38
C LYS A 72 -2.74 8.26 11.39
N GLU A 73 -1.42 8.41 11.42
CA GLU A 73 -0.69 9.31 10.52
C GLU A 73 -0.71 8.77 9.09
N ILE A 74 -0.42 7.48 8.91
CA ILE A 74 -0.42 6.83 7.59
C ILE A 74 -1.82 6.86 6.96
N LYS A 75 -2.87 6.61 7.76
CA LYS A 75 -4.27 6.76 7.32
C LYS A 75 -4.53 8.18 6.81
N ARG A 76 -4.10 9.21 7.55
CA ARG A 76 -4.26 10.62 7.12
C ARG A 76 -3.55 10.90 5.79
N ASN A 77 -2.33 10.40 5.62
CA ASN A 77 -1.56 10.55 4.38
C ASN A 77 -2.31 9.92 3.20
N LEU A 78 -2.84 8.70 3.36
CA LEU A 78 -3.61 8.01 2.31
C LEU A 78 -4.93 8.72 1.98
N MET A 79 -5.60 9.30 2.98
CA MET A 79 -6.80 10.11 2.78
C MET A 79 -6.48 11.40 2.01
N GLN A 80 -5.37 12.07 2.31
CA GLN A 80 -4.91 13.26 1.58
C GLN A 80 -4.63 12.94 0.10
N LEU A 81 -4.16 11.72 -0.19
CA LEU A 81 -3.95 11.23 -1.55
C LEU A 81 -5.25 10.76 -2.23
N GLN A 82 -6.38 10.81 -1.52
CA GLN A 82 -7.69 10.35 -1.97
C GLN A 82 -7.72 8.87 -2.37
N ALA A 83 -6.88 8.05 -1.73
CA ALA A 83 -6.92 6.60 -1.91
C ALA A 83 -8.16 6.00 -1.23
N ASP A 84 -8.87 5.12 -1.94
CA ASP A 84 -9.97 4.33 -1.37
C ASP A 84 -9.46 3.01 -0.77
N TYR A 85 -8.44 2.42 -1.39
CA TYR A 85 -7.86 1.14 -1.01
C TYR A 85 -6.33 1.20 -1.00
N PHE A 86 -5.71 0.46 -0.08
CA PHE A 86 -4.28 0.18 -0.07
C PHE A 86 -4.05 -1.32 -0.29
N ILE A 87 -3.15 -1.68 -1.19
CA ILE A 87 -2.73 -3.08 -1.40
C ILE A 87 -1.42 -3.31 -0.64
N LEU A 88 -1.53 -4.04 0.47
CA LEU A 88 -0.41 -4.44 1.29
C LEU A 88 0.16 -5.77 0.76
N GLU A 89 1.50 -5.83 0.71
CA GLU A 89 2.28 -6.98 0.29
C GLU A 89 3.24 -7.37 1.40
N ASP A 90 3.20 -8.62 1.83
CA ASP A 90 4.01 -9.09 2.97
C ASP A 90 5.52 -9.06 2.69
N SER A 91 5.91 -9.28 1.42
CA SER A 91 7.30 -9.26 0.97
C SER A 91 7.99 -7.91 1.28
N TRP A 92 7.31 -6.79 1.06
CA TRP A 92 7.89 -5.46 1.34
C TRP A 92 8.10 -5.20 2.84
N CYS A 93 7.39 -5.92 3.71
CA CYS A 93 7.50 -5.79 5.16
C CYS A 93 8.55 -6.73 5.75
N ASN A 94 8.43 -8.01 5.42
CA ASN A 94 9.03 -9.11 6.18
C ASN A 94 10.05 -9.90 5.37
N GLN A 95 10.30 -9.55 4.10
CA GLN A 95 11.29 -10.26 3.29
C GLN A 95 12.67 -10.21 3.96
N ARG A 96 13.28 -11.38 4.07
CA ARG A 96 14.64 -11.52 4.58
C ARG A 96 15.60 -10.83 3.61
N SER A 97 16.10 -9.68 4.02
CA SER A 97 17.12 -8.92 3.31
C SER A 97 18.42 -8.95 4.10
N ARG A 98 19.53 -8.59 3.44
CA ARG A 98 20.77 -8.27 4.16
C ARG A 98 20.50 -7.18 5.21
N PRO A 99 21.20 -7.18 6.36
CA PRO A 99 21.04 -6.14 7.36
C PRO A 99 21.12 -4.74 6.74
N GLY A 100 20.10 -3.91 6.98
CA GLY A 100 20.01 -2.55 6.41
C GLY A 100 19.37 -2.44 5.02
N CYS A 101 18.99 -3.55 4.37
CA CYS A 101 18.41 -3.54 3.02
C CYS A 101 16.90 -3.82 2.96
N SER A 102 16.20 -3.88 4.10
CA SER A 102 14.73 -4.03 4.11
C SER A 102 14.04 -2.68 4.10
N MET A 103 12.80 -2.63 3.59
CA MET A 103 12.06 -1.39 3.47
C MET A 103 11.90 -0.63 4.81
N PRO A 104 11.58 -1.30 5.94
CA PRO A 104 11.54 -0.62 7.23
C PRO A 104 12.89 -0.04 7.67
N LYS A 105 14.01 -0.69 7.31
CA LYS A 105 15.36 -0.18 7.64
C LYS A 105 15.79 1.02 6.83
N ILE A 106 15.27 1.18 5.61
CA ILE A 106 15.43 2.43 4.86
C ILE A 106 14.72 3.57 5.61
N TRP A 107 13.54 3.31 6.14
CA TRP A 107 12.78 4.30 6.93
C TRP A 107 13.43 4.66 8.28
N ASP A 108 14.24 3.78 8.89
CA ASP A 108 15.02 4.12 10.09
C ASP A 108 16.01 5.29 9.84
N VAL A 109 16.42 5.53 8.59
CA VAL A 109 17.28 6.67 8.20
C VAL A 109 16.45 7.93 7.97
N GLU A 110 15.29 7.78 7.32
CA GLU A 110 14.38 8.88 6.94
C GLU A 110 13.54 9.41 8.11
N ASP A 111 13.18 8.57 9.07
CA ASP A 111 12.33 8.88 10.23
C ASP A 111 13.00 8.37 11.52
N GLN A 112 13.95 9.17 12.01
CA GLN A 112 14.72 8.83 13.21
C GLN A 112 13.86 8.83 14.48
N GLU A 113 12.76 9.58 14.51
CA GLU A 113 11.86 9.68 15.67
C GLU A 113 11.10 8.38 15.94
N ASN A 114 10.70 7.69 14.87
CA ASN A 114 9.98 6.43 14.97
C ASN A 114 10.89 5.19 14.90
N ARG A 115 12.20 5.38 14.77
CA ARG A 115 13.19 4.31 14.66
C ARG A 115 13.04 3.27 15.77
N GLY A 116 13.14 2.00 15.39
CA GLY A 116 13.14 0.87 16.33
C GLY A 116 11.78 0.46 16.89
N LYS A 117 10.69 1.17 16.58
CA LYS A 117 9.33 0.68 16.83
C LYS A 117 9.02 -0.51 15.91
N LEU A 118 7.90 -1.20 16.11
CA LEU A 118 7.49 -2.22 15.14
C LEU A 118 6.98 -1.55 13.85
N PRO A 119 7.38 -1.99 12.64
CA PRO A 119 6.85 -1.43 11.40
C PRO A 119 5.34 -1.62 11.32
N LEU A 120 4.60 -0.59 10.90
CA LEU A 120 3.14 -0.67 10.85
C LEU A 120 2.68 -1.82 9.96
N CYS A 121 3.34 -2.00 8.83
CA CYS A 121 2.92 -3.00 7.86
C CYS A 121 3.00 -4.44 8.39
N SER A 122 3.91 -4.73 9.33
CA SER A 122 3.97 -6.02 10.04
C SER A 122 2.81 -6.20 11.03
N LEU A 123 2.28 -5.11 11.59
CA LEU A 123 1.05 -5.18 12.40
C LEU A 123 -0.17 -5.42 11.51
N LEU A 124 -0.29 -4.66 10.41
CA LEU A 124 -1.42 -4.74 9.49
C LEU A 124 -1.48 -6.07 8.72
N SER A 125 -0.36 -6.76 8.55
CA SER A 125 -0.36 -8.11 7.99
C SER A 125 -1.05 -9.11 8.91
N ILE A 126 -1.04 -8.89 10.23
CA ILE A 126 -1.72 -9.72 11.23
C ILE A 126 -3.15 -9.22 11.45
N ASP A 127 -3.32 -7.96 11.86
CA ASP A 127 -4.61 -7.32 12.11
C ASP A 127 -4.60 -5.86 11.65
N SER A 128 -5.59 -5.50 10.84
CA SER A 128 -5.69 -4.16 10.23
C SER A 128 -6.66 -3.23 10.95
N TRP A 129 -7.48 -3.76 11.87
CA TRP A 129 -8.46 -3.01 12.65
C TRP A 129 -7.77 -2.22 13.80
N PRO A 130 -8.28 -1.04 14.23
CA PRO A 130 -9.46 -0.29 13.76
C PRO A 130 -9.17 0.68 12.61
N HIS A 131 -7.92 0.79 12.18
CA HIS A 131 -7.51 1.86 11.27
C HIS A 131 -7.89 1.58 9.81
N PHE A 132 -7.93 0.31 9.44
CA PHE A 132 -8.30 -0.17 8.12
C PHE A 132 -9.27 -1.35 8.22
N THR A 133 -9.94 -1.67 7.12
CA THR A 133 -10.77 -2.88 7.02
C THR A 133 -10.23 -3.77 5.91
N THR A 134 -9.88 -5.01 6.23
CA THR A 134 -9.46 -5.99 5.21
C THR A 134 -10.67 -6.39 4.36
N MET A 135 -10.59 -6.14 3.05
CA MET A 135 -11.65 -6.46 2.08
C MET A 135 -11.34 -7.71 1.24
N PHE A 136 -10.05 -8.01 1.10
CA PHE A 136 -9.54 -9.16 0.38
C PHE A 136 -8.19 -9.55 0.98
N GLU A 137 -7.91 -10.84 1.01
CA GLU A 137 -6.62 -11.37 1.42
C GLU A 137 -6.34 -12.69 0.68
N ASN A 138 -5.13 -12.83 0.17
CA ASN A 138 -4.57 -14.10 -0.27
C ASN A 138 -3.14 -14.25 0.26
N LYS A 139 -2.40 -15.25 -0.24
CA LYS A 139 -1.05 -15.56 0.25
C LYS A 139 -0.02 -14.44 0.06
N VAL A 140 -0.28 -13.45 -0.79
CA VAL A 140 0.67 -12.39 -1.14
C VAL A 140 0.11 -11.00 -0.83
N TYR A 141 -1.18 -10.79 -1.10
CA TYR A 141 -1.82 -9.48 -1.10
C TYR A 141 -2.92 -9.39 -0.05
N LYS A 142 -2.98 -8.25 0.62
CA LYS A 142 -4.08 -7.84 1.50
C LYS A 142 -4.62 -6.49 1.05
N VAL A 143 -5.88 -6.42 0.64
CA VAL A 143 -6.53 -5.15 0.27
C VAL A 143 -7.20 -4.54 1.48
N LEU A 144 -6.70 -3.38 1.87
CA LEU A 144 -7.15 -2.59 3.01
C LEU A 144 -8.02 -1.44 2.53
N LYS A 145 -9.28 -1.39 2.97
CA LYS A 145 -10.15 -0.22 2.75
C LYS A 145 -9.75 0.89 3.72
N ILE A 146 -9.59 2.09 3.17
CA ILE A 146 -9.26 3.28 3.93
C ILE A 146 -10.57 3.93 4.38
N PRO A 147 -10.82 4.11 5.69
CA PRO A 147 -12.02 4.79 6.14
C PRO A 147 -11.99 6.24 5.69
N LYS A 148 -13.02 6.68 4.96
CA LYS A 148 -13.20 8.10 4.64
C LYS A 148 -13.54 8.85 5.92
N ALA A 149 -13.08 10.10 6.03
CA ALA A 149 -13.56 10.97 7.10
C ALA A 149 -15.08 11.00 7.02
N ALA A 150 -15.77 10.77 8.14
CA ALA A 150 -17.14 11.21 8.25
C ALA A 150 -17.12 12.74 8.02
N LYS A 151 -18.13 13.28 7.34
CA LYS A 151 -18.24 14.72 7.03
C LYS A 151 -18.26 15.65 8.26
N TYR A 152 -18.02 15.13 9.47
CA TYR A 152 -18.15 15.81 10.76
C TYR A 152 -16.83 15.95 11.54
N ASP A 153 -15.68 15.51 11.00
CA ASP A 153 -14.36 15.65 11.65
C ASP A 153 -13.43 16.65 10.93
N LEU A 154 -14.01 17.65 10.25
CA LEU A 154 -13.30 18.84 9.73
C LEU A 154 -13.80 20.09 10.44
#